data_AF-A0A0C9TFT0-F1
#
_entry.id   AF-A0A0C9TFT0-F1
#
_cell.length_a   1.000
_cell.length_b   1.000
_cell.length_c   1.000
_cell.angle_alpha   90.00
_cell.angle_beta   90.00
_cell.angle_gamma   90.00
#
_symmetry.space_group_name_H-M   'P 1'
#
loop_
_entity.id
_entity.type
_entity.pdbx_description
1 polymer ?
#
loop_
_entity_poly.entity_id
_entity_poly.type
_entity_poly.pdbx_seq_one_letter_code
_entity_poly.pdbx_strand_id
1 'polypeptide(L)' 'MSKWSIKRILQLLRSTGEVVPAGDGRRGKWKRVMDAEELEFLMALLEQNPDLYLDEPQEQLA' A
#
# COMPACT_ATOMS: atom_id res chain seq x y z
N MET A 1 29.97 15.49 -0.74
CA MET A 1 28.84 14.97 0.08
C MET A 1 28.80 15.74 1.39
N SER A 2 27.64 16.27 1.78
CA SER A 2 27.50 17.02 3.04
C SER A 2 27.56 16.06 4.24
N LYS A 3 28.23 16.45 5.34
CA LYS A 3 28.25 15.69 6.60
C LYS A 3 26.84 15.37 7.11
N TRP A 4 25.87 16.21 6.77
CA TRP A 4 24.47 16.05 7.14
C TRP A 4 23.80 14.84 6.46
N SER A 5 24.21 14.51 5.23
CA SER A 5 23.71 13.35 4.48
C SER A 5 24.19 12.03 5.09
N ILE A 6 25.44 11.97 5.55
CA ILE A 6 26.02 10.75 6.16
C ILE A 6 25.33 10.41 7.48
N LYS A 7 25.08 11.42 8.33
CA LYS A 7 24.37 11.22 9.60
C LYS A 7 22.97 10.63 9.39
N ARG A 8 22.25 11.10 8.37
CA ARG A 8 20.90 10.64 8.03
C ARG A 8 20.88 9.20 7.53
N ILE A 9 21.86 8.80 6.72
CA ILE A 9 22.02 7.42 6.24
C ILE A 9 22.32 6.47 7.39
N LEU A 10 23.24 6.83 8.28
CA LEU A 10 23.59 6.02 9.46
C LEU A 10 22.41 5.88 10.43
N GLN A 11 21.60 6.93 10.57
CA GLN A 11 20.39 6.89 11.38
C GLN A 11 19.35 5.93 10.79
N LEU A 12 19.10 6.00 9.48
CA LEU A 12 18.20 5.07 8.77
C LEU A 12 18.65 3.62 8.97
N LEU A 13 19.92 3.33 8.70
CA LEU A 13 20.49 1.99 8.88
C LEU A 13 20.29 1.45 10.30
N ARG A 14 20.47 2.28 11.33
CA ARG A 14 20.27 1.86 12.73
C ARG A 14 18.80 1.61 13.07
N SER A 15 17.87 2.36 12.48
CA SER A 15 16.45 2.24 12.80
C SER A 15 15.70 1.19 12.00
N THR A 16 16.03 1.03 10.71
CA THR A 16 15.28 0.18 9.78
C THR A 16 16.11 -0.99 9.24
N GLY A 17 17.43 -1.00 9.46
CA GLY A 17 18.33 -1.94 8.80
C GLY A 17 18.61 -1.61 7.33
N GLU A 18 18.03 -0.52 6.81
CA GLU A 18 18.13 -0.13 5.40
C GLU A 18 18.81 1.24 5.26
N VAL A 19 19.60 1.40 4.19
CA VAL A 19 20.19 2.69 3.81
C VAL A 19 19.31 3.46 2.81
N VAL A 20 18.30 2.78 2.27
CA VAL A 20 17.34 3.36 1.32
C VAL A 20 16.35 4.19 2.13
N PRO A 21 16.18 5.49 1.85
CA PRO A 21 15.13 6.26 2.48
C PRO A 21 13.78 5.65 2.10
N ALA A 22 12.89 5.48 3.08
CA ALA A 22 11.48 5.17 2.83
C ALA A 22 11.01 6.13 1.73
N GLY A 23 10.55 5.55 0.61
CA GLY A 23 10.46 6.23 -0.67
C GLY A 23 9.94 7.66 -0.53
N ASP A 24 10.58 8.58 -1.26
CA ASP A 24 10.11 9.93 -1.46
C ASP A 24 8.57 9.96 -1.49
N GLY A 25 7.96 10.69 -0.56
CA GLY A 25 6.51 10.90 -0.47
C GLY A 25 5.89 11.49 -1.76
N ARG A 26 6.68 11.73 -2.81
CA ARG A 26 6.26 11.83 -4.22
C ARG A 26 5.82 10.50 -4.84
N ARG A 27 5.59 9.44 -4.07
CA ARG A 27 4.57 8.45 -4.45
C ARG A 27 3.24 9.19 -4.52
N GLY A 28 2.86 9.60 -5.72
CA GLY A 28 1.58 10.24 -6.01
C GLY A 28 0.50 9.55 -5.20
N LYS A 29 -0.35 10.35 -4.55
CA LYS A 29 -1.45 9.90 -3.68
C LYS A 29 -1.97 8.57 -4.21
N TRP A 30 -1.80 7.49 -3.45
CA TRP A 30 -2.44 6.21 -3.77
C TRP A 30 -3.92 6.53 -3.89
N LYS A 31 -4.42 6.64 -5.12
CA LYS A 31 -5.82 6.95 -5.36
C LYS A 31 -6.54 5.68 -4.94
N ARG A 32 -7.18 5.73 -3.78
CA ARG A 32 -8.10 4.65 -3.40
C ARG A 32 -9.13 4.55 -4.51
N VAL A 33 -9.15 3.39 -5.15
CA VAL A 33 -10.09 3.06 -6.21
C VAL A 33 -11.44 2.71 -5.60
N MET A 34 -11.44 2.18 -4.37
CA MET A 34 -12.62 1.83 -3.59
C MET A 34 -12.65 2.65 -2.29
N ASP A 35 -13.84 3.07 -1.89
CA ASP A 35 -14.08 3.62 -0.56
C ASP A 35 -14.08 2.52 0.52
N ALA A 36 -14.31 2.91 1.78
CA ALA A 36 -14.26 1.97 2.89
C ALA A 36 -15.44 0.99 2.88
N GLU A 37 -16.62 1.43 2.46
CA GLU A 37 -17.84 0.63 2.44
C GLU A 37 -17.78 -0.41 1.32
N GLU A 38 -17.30 -0.01 0.14
CA GLU A 38 -17.05 -0.90 -1.00
C GLU A 38 -16.03 -1.99 -0.64
N LEU A 39 -15.00 -1.65 0.15
CA LEU A 39 -13.98 -2.61 0.60
C LEU A 39 -14.54 -3.59 1.61
N GLU A 40 -15.35 -3.13 2.58
CA GLU A 40 -16.02 -4.00 3.55
C GLU A 40 -16.98 -4.97 2.85
N PHE A 41 -17.74 -4.50 1.86
CA PHE A 41 -18.61 -5.34 1.05
C PHE A 41 -17.84 -6.42 0.30
N LEU A 42 -16.75 -6.05 -0.38
CA LEU A 42 -15.92 -7.01 -1.12
C LEU A 42 -15.32 -8.07 -0.19
N MET A 43 -14.86 -7.66 1.00
CA MET A 43 -14.35 -8.59 1.99
C MET A 43 -15.42 -9.59 2.44
N ALA A 44 -16.63 -9.12 2.75
CA ALA A 44 -17.74 -9.98 3.14
C ALA A 44 -18.16 -10.95 2.01
N LEU A 45 -18.09 -10.51 0.76
CA LEU A 45 -18.42 -11.33 -0.41
C LEU A 45 -17.41 -12.47 -0.61
N LEU A 46 -16.11 -12.18 -0.48
CA LEU A 46 -15.04 -13.18 -0.58
C LEU A 46 -15.03 -14.16 0.59
N GLU A 47 -15.38 -13.71 1.80
CA GLU A 47 -15.52 -14.61 2.96
C GLU A 47 -16.67 -15.62 2.77
N GLN A 48 -17.78 -15.19 2.15
CA GLN A 48 -18.93 -16.07 1.90
C GLN A 48 -18.73 -17.00 0.70
N ASN A 49 -17.89 -16.60 -0.26
CA ASN A 49 -17.62 -17.35 -1.49
C ASN A 49 -16.10 -17.42 -1.74
N PRO A 50 -15.37 -18.30 -1.06
CA PRO A 50 -13.91 -18.38 -1.17
C PRO A 50 -13.41 -18.84 -2.54
N ASP A 51 -14.28 -19.48 -3.33
CA ASP A 51 -14.00 -19.92 -4.69
C ASP A 51 -14.32 -18.86 -5.76
N LEU A 52 -14.82 -17.68 -5.34
CA LEU A 52 -15.13 -16.57 -6.24
C LEU A 52 -13.84 -16.01 -6.83
N TYR A 53 -13.71 -16.02 -8.15
CA TYR A 53 -12.58 -15.38 -8.82
C TYR A 53 -12.73 -13.85 -8.77
N LEU A 54 -11.62 -13.12 -8.63
CA LEU A 54 -11.62 -11.67 -8.41
C LEU A 54 -12.16 -10.83 -9.59
N ASP A 55 -12.39 -11.45 -10.75
CA ASP A 55 -13.01 -10.90 -11.96
C ASP A 55 -14.54 -11.07 -11.98
N GLU A 56 -15.10 -12.06 -11.28
CA GLU A 56 -16.55 -12.27 -11.19
C GLU A 56 -17.32 -11.13 -10.49
N PRO A 57 -16.84 -10.51 -9.39
CA PRO A 57 -17.55 -9.40 -8.76
C PRO A 57 -17.50 -8.09 -9.57
N GLN A 58 -16.61 -7.98 -10.56
CA GLN A 58 -16.55 -6.81 -11.44
C GLN A 58 -17.73 -6.77 -12.43
N GLU A 59 -18.28 -7.93 -12.79
CA GLU A 59 -19.46 -8.02 -13.66
C GLU A 59 -20.76 -7.56 -12.98
N GLN A 60 -20.79 -7.52 -11.64
CA GLN A 60 -21.96 -7.12 -10.86
C GLN A 60 -22.02 -5.62 -10.54
N LEU A 61 -20.96 -4.86 -10.84
CA LEU A 61 -20.82 -3.43 -10.54
C LEU A 61 -21.02 -2.52 -11.78
N ALA A 62 -21.54 -3.06 -12.89
CA ALA A 62 -21.80 -2.35 -14.15
C ALA A 62 -23.21 -1.74 -14.24
#